data_AF-A0A920NGJ9-F1
#
_entry.id   AF-A0A920NGJ9-F1
#
_cell.length_a   1.000
_cell.length_b   1.000
_cell.length_c   1.000
_cell.angle_alpha   90.00
_cell.angle_beta   90.00
_cell.angle_gamma   90.00
#
_symmetry.space_group_name_H-M   'P 1'
#
loop_
_entity.id
_entity.type
_entity.pdbx_description
1 polymer ?
#
loop_
_entity_poly.entity_id
_entity_poly.type
_entity_poly.pdbx_seq_one_letter_code
_entity_poly.pdbx_strand_id
1 'polypeptide(L)' 'MVLTESLKEEAIDEALSLTGVVHLKHKNLGNLSGGEFQRVLLARAISKKPELLVLMNLSKV' A
#
# COMPACT_ATOMS: atom_id res chain seq x y z
N MET A 1 17.68 -3.89 -16.19
CA MET A 1 16.40 -4.31 -15.57
C MET A 1 16.16 -3.41 -14.38
N VAL A 2 15.25 -2.44 -14.50
CA VAL A 2 14.90 -1.58 -13.37
C VAL A 2 13.88 -2.34 -12.53
N LEU A 3 14.26 -2.74 -11.32
CA LEU A 3 13.41 -3.54 -10.42
C LEU A 3 12.31 -2.70 -9.76
N THR A 4 12.43 -1.37 -9.83
CA THR A 4 11.55 -0.41 -9.15
C THR A 4 11.16 0.72 -10.09
N GLU A 5 9.88 0.76 -10.47
CA GLU A 5 9.30 1.90 -11.16
C GLU A 5 8.97 3.00 -10.14
N SER A 6 9.27 4.25 -10.49
CA SER A 6 8.86 5.41 -9.69
C SER A 6 7.42 5.77 -10.05
N LEU A 7 6.55 5.83 -9.04
CA LEU A 7 5.16 6.26 -9.21
C LEU A 7 5.07 7.77 -9.02
N LYS A 8 4.11 8.39 -9.73
CA LYS A 8 3.77 9.80 -9.50
C LYS A 8 3.13 9.95 -8.12
N GLU A 9 3.36 11.09 -7.48
CA GLU A 9 2.80 11.40 -6.15
C GLU A 9 1.28 11.29 -6.13
N GLU A 10 0.59 11.68 -7.21
CA GLU A 10 -0.87 11.59 -7.28
C GLU A 10 -1.38 10.15 -7.23
N ALA A 11 -0.66 9.21 -7.85
CA ALA A 11 -1.02 7.78 -7.82
C ALA A 11 -0.76 7.16 -6.45
N ILE A 12 0.25 7.65 -5.73
CA ILE A 12 0.52 7.25 -4.34
C ILE A 12 -0.60 7.76 -3.44
N ASP A 13 -0.97 9.03 -3.55
CA ASP A 13 -2.03 9.64 -2.74
C ASP A 13 -3.40 9.03 -3.02
N GLU A 14 -3.71 8.74 -4.28
CA GLU A 14 -4.92 8.03 -4.69
C GLU A 14 -4.99 6.65 -4.01
N ALA A 15 -3.92 5.85 -4.12
CA ALA A 15 -3.90 4.50 -3.56
C ALA A 15 -3.94 4.48 -2.02
N LEU A 16 -3.24 5.42 -1.36
CA LEU A 16 -3.30 5.57 0.09
C LEU A 16 -4.68 6.04 0.56
N SER A 17 -5.37 6.88 -0.23
CA SER A 17 -6.73 7.34 0.06
C SER A 17 -7.74 6.21 -0.10
N LEU A 18 -7.65 5.42 -1.18
CA LEU A 18 -8.51 4.24 -1.42
C LEU A 18 -8.42 3.20 -0.30
N THR A 19 -7.27 3.11 0.36
CA THR A 19 -7.02 2.18 1.46
C THR A 19 -7.15 2.83 2.85
N GLY A 20 -7.55 4.09 2.93
CA GLY A 20 -7.82 4.80 4.19
C GLY A 20 -6.57 5.14 5.02
N VAL A 21 -5.38 5.15 4.41
CA VAL A 21 -4.09 5.32 5.10
C VAL A 21 -3.27 6.51 4.60
N VAL A 22 -3.88 7.47 3.88
CA VAL A 22 -3.20 8.70 3.41
C VAL A 22 -2.51 9.48 4.53
N HIS A 23 -3.09 9.51 5.73
CA HIS A 23 -2.51 10.15 6.92
C HIS A 23 -1.22 9.47 7.43
N LEU A 24 -0.86 8.29 6.89
CA LEU A 24 0.36 7.55 7.21
C LEU A 24 1.49 7.81 6.20
N LYS A 25 1.27 8.61 5.14
CA LYS A 25 2.23 8.85 4.03
C LYS A 25 3.65 9.15 4.50
N HIS A 26 3.79 9.91 5.58
CA HIS A 26 5.07 10.34 6.13
C HIS A 26 5.43 9.68 7.46
N LYS A 27 4.66 8.69 7.92
CA LYS A 27 4.99 7.93 9.13
C LYS A 27 6.04 6.86 8.84
N ASN A 28 6.90 6.60 9.82
CA ASN A 28 7.82 5.47 9.77
C ASN A 28 7.04 4.15 9.82
N LEU A 29 7.41 3.18 8.97
CA LEU A 29 6.77 1.87 8.90
C LEU A 29 6.81 1.10 10.22
N GLY A 30 7.87 1.28 11.03
CA GLY A 30 8.00 0.64 12.35
C GLY A 30 6.99 1.13 13.39
N ASN A 31 6.31 2.25 13.13
CA ASN A 31 5.30 2.82 14.02
C ASN A 31 3.86 2.47 13.61
N LEU A 32 3.69 1.65 12.58
CA LEU A 32 2.37 1.22 12.11
C LEU A 32 1.90 -0.01 12.87
N SER A 33 0.63 -0.05 13.23
CA SER A 33 -0.04 -1.29 13.67
C SER A 33 -0.03 -2.32 12.53
N GLY A 34 -0.22 -3.60 12.86
CA GLY A 34 -0.26 -4.67 11.85
C GLY A 34 -1.33 -4.44 10.77
N GLY A 35 -2.51 -3.93 11.16
CA GLY A 35 -3.59 -3.61 10.21
C GLY A 35 -3.28 -2.39 9.33
N GLU A 36 -2.61 -1.36 9.88
CA GLU A 36 -2.13 -0.23 9.08
C GLU A 36 -1.06 -0.66 8.09
N PHE A 37 -0.09 -1.46 8.54
CA PHE A 37 0.94 -2.02 7.67
C PHE A 37 0.34 -2.82 6.51
N GLN A 38 -0.66 -3.67 6.80
CA GLN A 38 -1.39 -4.42 5.77
C GLN A 38 -2.10 -3.50 4.78
N ARG A 39 -2.75 -2.42 5.25
CA ARG A 39 -3.41 -1.44 4.36
C ARG A 39 -2.41 -0.65 3.52
N VAL A 40 -1.25 -0.29 4.06
CA VAL A 40 -0.16 0.35 3.29
C VAL A 40 0.39 -0.59 2.22
N LEU A 41 0.55 -1.88 2.52
CA LEU A 41 0.93 -2.88 1.51
C LEU A 41 -0.14 -3.05 0.43
N LEU A 42 -1.42 -3.01 0.81
CA LEU A 42 -2.52 -3.01 -0.14
C LEU A 42 -2.50 -1.77 -1.04
N ALA A 43 -2.24 -0.59 -0.46
CA ALA A 43 -2.10 0.66 -1.22
C ALA A 43 -1.00 0.54 -2.27
N ARG A 44 0.16 0.01 -1.88
CA ARG A 44 1.29 -0.25 -2.77
C ARG A 44 0.96 -1.23 -3.90
N ALA A 45 0.12 -2.24 -3.64
CA ALA A 45 -0.30 -3.19 -4.65
C ALA A 45 -1.25 -2.54 -5.67
N ILE A 46 -2.20 -1.74 -5.20
CA ILE A 46 -3.21 -1.07 -6.04
C ILE A 46 -2.62 0.12 -6.81
N SER A 47 -1.59 0.80 -6.28
CA SER A 47 -0.99 1.98 -6.91
C SER A 47 -0.38 1.71 -8.30
N LYS A 48 -0.13 0.44 -8.63
CA LYS A 48 0.30 -0.01 -9.96
C LYS A 48 -0.85 -0.26 -10.93
N LYS A 49 -2.10 -0.05 -10.51
CA LYS A 49 -3.33 -0.30 -11.29
C LYS A 49 -3.34 -1.70 -11.93
N PRO A 50 -3.16 -2.77 -11.13
CA PRO A 50 -3.17 -4.13 -11.67
C PRO A 50 -4.55 -4.49 -12.24
N GLU A 51 -4.59 -5.26 -13.31
CA GLU A 51 -5.83 -5.82 -13.86
C GLU A 51 -6.47 -6.85 -12.92
N LEU A 52 -5.64 -7.53 -12.12
CA LEU A 52 -6.06 -8.50 -11.11
C LEU A 52 -5.15 -8.44 -9.89
N LEU A 53 -5.75 -8.38 -8.70
CA LEU A 53 -5.05 -8.44 -7.42
C LEU A 53 -5.64 -9.59 -6.59
N VAL A 54 -4.79 -10.57 -6.24
CA VAL A 54 -5.18 -11.69 -5.36
C VAL A 54 -4.67 -11.42 -3.95
N LEU A 55 -5.58 -11.39 -2.98
CA LEU A 55 -5.28 -11.19 -1.57
C LEU A 55 -5.48 -12.50 -0.81
N MET A 56 -4.43 -12.97 -0.14
CA MET A 56 -4.51 -14.10 0.78
C MET A 56 -4.55 -13.58 2.22
N ASN A 57 -5.61 -13.90 2.96
CA ASN A 57 -5.68 -13.56 4.38
C ASN A 57 -4.75 -14.52 5.14
N LEU A 58 -3.66 -14.00 5.69
CA LEU A 58 -2.80 -14.75 6.59
C LEU A 58 -3.31 -14.56 8.02
N SER A 59 -4.39 -15.27 8.38
CA SER A 59 -4.76 -15.42 9.78
C SER A 59 -3.67 -16.25 10.44
N LYS A 60 -2.87 -15.61 11.32
CA LYS A 60 -2.00 -16.34 12.23
C LYS A 60 -2.92 -17.13 13.17
N VAL A 61 -2.98 -18.43 12.96
CA VAL A 61 -3.38 -19.40 14.00
C VAL A 61 -2.27 -19.49 15.02
#